data_AF-A0A3N7CNF5-F1
#
_entry.id   AF-A0A3N7CNF5-F1
#
_cell.length_a   1.000
_cell.length_b   1.000
_cell.length_c   1.000
_cell.angle_alpha   90.00
_cell.angle_beta   90.00
_cell.angle_gamma   90.00
#
_symmetry.space_group_name_H-M   'P 1'
#
loop_
_entity.id
_entity.type
_entity.pdbx_description
1 polymer ?
#
loop_
_entity_poly.entity_id
_entity_poly.type
_entity_poly.pdbx_seq_one_letter_code
_entity_poly.pdbx_strand_id
1 'polypeptide(L)'
;MHATDLKKNLIVFGLAMILFAGMTLFTAKIETPFDGNNTFGFPFLFFKEYGGKRTYYPPNEFSILNLLLDILCSVLTILIIRTAFLKIKYRPRK
;
A
#
# COMPACT_ATOMS: atom_id res chain seq x y z
N MET A 1 7.41 -33.86 8.24
CA MET A 1 7.61 -32.47 8.67
C MET A 1 8.27 -32.52 10.05
N HIS A 2 9.52 -32.09 10.19
CA HIS A 2 10.26 -32.22 11.45
C HIS A 2 9.65 -31.27 12.50
N ALA A 3 9.54 -31.72 13.75
CA ALA A 3 8.95 -30.92 14.84
C ALA A 3 9.66 -29.56 15.06
N THR A 4 10.93 -29.46 14.68
CA THR A 4 11.72 -28.22 14.67
C THR A 4 11.25 -27.23 13.61
N ASP A 5 10.77 -27.71 12.46
CA ASP A 5 10.28 -26.85 11.37
C ASP A 5 8.89 -26.30 11.71
N LEU A 6 8.06 -27.11 12.38
CA LEU A 6 6.77 -26.67 12.88
C LEU A 6 6.91 -25.53 13.90
N LYS A 7 7.85 -25.64 14.84
CA LYS A 7 8.13 -24.58 15.83
C LYS A 7 8.63 -23.28 15.19
N LYS A 8 9.53 -23.38 14.21
CA LYS A 8 10.03 -22.22 13.47
C LYS A 8 8.92 -21.53 12.68
N ASN A 9 8.08 -22.30 11.98
CA ASN A 9 6.95 -21.75 11.22
C ASN A 9 5.92 -21.08 12.14
N LEU A 10 5.70 -21.64 13.34
CA LEU A 10 4.81 -21.03 14.33
C LEU A 10 5.31 -19.66 14.81
N ILE A 11 6.63 -19.55 15.04
CA ILE A 11 7.27 -18.29 15.45
C ILE A 11 7.17 -17.23 14.33
N VAL A 12 7.44 -17.63 13.08
CA VAL A 12 7.33 -16.72 11.92
C VAL A 12 5.89 -16.26 11.72
N PHE A 13 4.91 -17.15 11.86
CA PHE A 13 3.49 -16.81 11.78
C PHE A 13 3.08 -15.82 12.87
N GLY A 14 3.53 -16.03 14.11
CA GLY A 14 3.27 -15.10 15.22
C GLY A 14 3.86 -13.70 14.96
N LEU A 15 5.08 -13.62 14.46
CA LEU A 15 5.72 -12.36 14.06
C LEU A 15 4.95 -11.65 12.93
N ALA A 16 4.50 -12.40 11.92
CA ALA A 16 3.69 -11.85 10.83
C ALA A 16 2.36 -11.29 11.32
N MET A 17 1.70 -11.97 12.26
CA MET A 17 0.44 -11.50 12.87
C MET A 17 0.64 -10.22 13.69
N ILE A 18 1.74 -10.10 14.44
CA ILE A 18 2.05 -8.89 15.21
C ILE A 18 2.34 -7.71 14.27
N LEU A 19 3.12 -7.94 13.21
CA LEU A 19 3.38 -6.91 12.20
C LEU A 19 2.10 -6.50 11.46
N PHE A 20 1.24 -7.46 11.11
CA PHE A 20 -0.05 -7.19 10.48
C PHE A 20 -0.97 -6.40 11.41
N ALA A 21 -1.06 -6.76 12.69
CA ALA A 21 -1.86 -6.04 13.68
C ALA A 21 -1.31 -4.63 13.92
N GLY A 22 0.02 -4.49 14.04
CA GLY A 22 0.67 -3.19 14.16
C GLY A 22 0.39 -2.32 12.94
N MET A 23 0.61 -2.84 11.73
CA MET A 23 0.27 -2.12 10.50
C MET A 23 -1.21 -1.77 10.45
N THR A 24 -2.11 -2.70 10.78
CA THR A 24 -3.56 -2.44 10.82
C THR A 24 -3.90 -1.37 11.84
N LEU A 25 -3.30 -1.31 13.02
CA LEU A 25 -3.55 -0.24 13.98
C LEU A 25 -2.99 1.12 13.52
N PHE A 26 -1.85 1.12 12.82
CA PHE A 26 -1.26 2.33 12.26
C PHE A 26 -1.98 2.82 10.99
N THR A 27 -2.61 1.92 10.22
CA THR A 27 -3.27 2.26 8.95
C THR A 27 -4.79 2.29 9.04
N ALA A 28 -5.41 1.55 9.97
CA ALA A 28 -6.84 1.62 10.22
C ALA A 28 -7.13 2.89 11.04
N LYS A 29 -7.36 3.98 10.33
CA LYS A 29 -8.15 5.08 10.89
C LYS A 29 -9.54 4.55 11.20
N ILE A 30 -9.93 4.63 12.47
CA ILE A 30 -11.30 4.34 12.90
C ILE A 30 -12.15 5.54 12.49
N GLU A 31 -12.78 5.44 11.33
CA GLU A 31 -13.66 6.48 10.81
C GLU A 31 -15.04 6.39 11.48
N THR A 32 -15.36 7.43 12.23
CA THR A 32 -16.68 7.64 12.86
C THR A 32 -17.61 8.33 11.87
N PRO A 33 -18.94 8.38 12.05
CA PRO A 33 -19.87 9.08 11.14
C PRO A 33 -19.67 10.60 11.04
N PHE A 34 -18.65 11.14 11.73
CA PHE A 34 -18.14 12.50 11.62
C PHE A 34 -16.84 12.60 10.78
N ASP A 35 -16.30 11.49 10.30
CA ASP A 35 -15.03 11.47 9.60
C ASP A 35 -15.27 11.90 8.15
N GLY A 36 -14.73 13.07 7.82
CA GLY A 36 -14.67 13.55 6.46
C GLY A 36 -13.80 12.62 5.61
N ASN A 37 -14.08 12.62 4.30
CA ASN A 37 -13.63 11.61 3.35
C ASN A 37 -12.28 10.92 3.61
N ASN A 38 -12.40 9.60 3.76
CA ASN A 38 -11.41 8.56 3.54
C ASN A 38 -10.64 8.78 2.23
N THR A 39 -9.49 9.43 2.27
CA THR A 39 -8.49 9.26 1.20
C THR A 39 -7.74 7.95 1.41
N PHE A 40 -8.42 6.81 1.21
CA PHE A 40 -7.76 5.52 1.01
C PHE A 40 -7.55 5.32 -0.49
N GLY A 41 -6.48 5.92 -1.01
CA GLY A 41 -6.04 5.70 -2.38
C GLY A 41 -4.52 5.70 -2.43
N PHE A 42 -3.92 4.52 -2.28
CA PHE A 42 -2.52 4.33 -2.64
C PHE A 42 -2.43 4.09 -4.16
N PRO A 43 -1.55 4.78 -4.91
CA PRO A 43 -0.57 5.76 -4.45
C PRO A 43 -1.09 7.19 -4.42
N PHE A 44 -1.73 7.75 -5.46
CA PHE A 44 -2.28 9.13 -5.42
C PHE A 44 -3.45 9.35 -6.40
N LEU A 45 -4.70 9.13 -5.97
CA LEU A 45 -5.85 9.52 -6.78
C LEU A 45 -5.75 11.02 -7.16
N PHE A 46 -5.58 11.29 -8.45
CA PHE A 46 -5.46 12.65 -9.04
C PHE A 46 -6.75 13.46 -8.92
N PHE A 47 -7.86 12.78 -8.61
CA PHE A 47 -9.09 13.39 -8.18
C PHE A 47 -9.17 13.34 -6.66
N LYS A 48 -9.27 14.53 -6.06
CA LYS A 48 -9.70 14.66 -4.68
C LYS A 48 -11.22 14.55 -4.65
N GLU A 49 -11.72 13.37 -4.30
CA GLU A 49 -13.15 13.22 -4.03
C GLU A 49 -13.46 13.88 -2.69
N TYR A 50 -14.28 14.93 -2.74
CA TYR A 50 -14.85 15.55 -1.57
C TYR A 50 -16.12 14.80 -1.18
N GLY A 51 -16.12 14.19 -0.01
CA GLY A 51 -17.28 13.51 0.53
C GLY A 51 -17.45 13.78 2.03
N GLY A 52 -18.62 13.39 2.51
CA GLY A 52 -19.26 13.94 3.70
C GLY A 52 -20.48 14.80 3.32
N LYS A 53 -21.47 14.92 4.23
CA LYS A 53 -22.66 15.76 4.04
C LYS A 53 -22.29 17.24 4.02
N ARG A 54 -21.72 17.72 2.92
CA ARG A 54 -21.60 19.16 2.64
C ARG A 54 -22.81 19.59 1.81
N THR A 55 -23.41 20.72 2.18
CA THR A 55 -24.43 21.40 1.39
C THR A 55 -23.89 21.95 0.08
N TYR A 56 -22.56 22.09 -0.04
CA TYR A 56 -21.85 22.52 -1.23
C TYR A 56 -20.63 21.63 -1.49
N TYR A 57 -20.58 21.00 -2.66
CA TYR A 57 -19.41 20.27 -3.14
C TYR A 57 -18.56 21.24 -3.98
N PRO A 58 -17.31 21.55 -3.58
CA PRO A 58 -16.41 22.25 -4.48
C PRO A 58 -16.18 21.37 -5.72
N PRO A 59 -16.02 21.95 -6.92
CA PRO A 59 -15.73 21.18 -8.12
C PRO A 59 -14.47 20.32 -7.90
N ASN A 60 -14.49 19.10 -8.44
CA ASN A 60 -13.38 18.15 -8.33
C ASN A 60 -12.04 18.86 -8.57
N GLU A 61 -11.18 18.86 -7.55
CA GLU A 61 -9.85 19.44 -7.66
C GLU A 61 -8.93 18.42 -8.33
N PHE A 62 -8.67 18.65 -9.61
CA PHE A 62 -7.68 17.89 -10.36
C PHE A 62 -6.27 18.36 -9.99
N SER A 63 -5.45 17.46 -9.42
CA SER A 63 -4.06 17.76 -9.09
C SER A 63 -3.11 17.18 -10.14
N ILE A 64 -2.59 18.05 -11.01
CA ILE A 64 -1.55 17.71 -12.00
C ILE A 64 -0.30 17.14 -11.30
N LEU A 65 0.03 17.67 -10.11
CA LEU A 65 1.19 17.22 -9.35
C LEU A 65 1.02 15.76 -8.87
N ASN A 66 -0.18 15.38 -8.42
CA ASN A 66 -0.47 14.00 -8.02
C ASN A 66 -0.40 13.05 -9.22
N LEU A 67 -0.90 13.47 -10.39
CA LEU A 67 -0.79 12.69 -11.62
C LEU A 67 0.68 12.44 -12.01
N LEU A 68 1.53 13.47 -11.91
CA LEU A 68 2.96 13.33 -12.20
C LEU A 68 3.66 12.38 -11.22
N LEU A 69 3.31 12.43 -9.93
CA LEU A 69 3.82 11.51 -8.93
C LEU A 69 3.40 10.06 -9.20
N ASP A 70 2.15 9.82 -9.58
CA ASP A 70 1.64 8.50 -9.93
C ASP A 70 2.36 7.90 -11.15
N ILE A 71 2.58 8.71 -12.19
CA ILE A 71 3.36 8.30 -13.37
C ILE A 71 4.79 7.95 -12.95
N LEU A 72 5.43 8.80 -12.15
CA LEU A 72 6.80 8.58 -11.67
C LEU A 72 6.92 7.30 -10.85
N CYS A 73 6.03 7.10 -9.87
CA CYS A 73 5.97 5.89 -9.07
C CYS A 73 5.79 4.64 -9.94
N SER A 74 4.86 4.67 -10.89
CA SER A 74 4.59 3.54 -11.79
C SER A 74 5.82 3.17 -12.62
N VAL A 75 6.52 4.17 -13.18
CA VAL A 75 7.75 3.95 -13.94
C VAL A 75 8.85 3.35 -13.05
N LEU A 76 9.04 3.88 -11.83
CA LEU A 76 10.03 3.35 -10.90
C LEU A 76 9.74 1.91 -10.49
N THR A 77 8.48 1.56 -10.22
CA THR A 77 8.07 0.20 -9.90
C THR A 77 8.40 -0.76 -11.05
N ILE A 78 8.11 -0.38 -12.30
CA ILE A 78 8.42 -1.21 -13.48
C ILE A 78 9.94 -1.42 -13.60
N LEU A 79 10.75 -0.38 -13.40
CA LEU A 79 12.21 -0.49 -13.45
C LEU A 79 12.77 -1.41 -12.34
N ILE A 80 12.25 -1.30 -11.12
CA ILE A 80 12.63 -2.17 -10.00
C ILE A 80 12.25 -3.63 -10.27
N ILE A 81 11.04 -3.89 -10.75
CA ILE A 81 10.61 -5.25 -11.10
C ILE A 81 11.48 -5.83 -12.21
N ARG A 82 11.77 -5.04 -13.25
CA ARG A 82 12.60 -5.47 -14.38
C ARG A 82 14.02 -5.82 -13.93
N THR A 83 14.64 -4.97 -13.12
CA THR A 83 16.00 -5.21 -12.59
C THR A 83 16.03 -6.43 -11.68
N ALA A 84 15.03 -6.60 -10.80
CA ALA A 84 14.90 -7.79 -9.97
C ALA A 84 14.72 -9.07 -10.79
N PHE A 85 13.86 -9.04 -11.83
CA PHE A 85 13.62 -10.19 -12.70
C PHE A 85 14.86 -10.59 -13.50
N LEU A 86 15.60 -9.61 -14.05
CA LEU A 86 16.87 -9.87 -14.71
C LEU A 86 17.89 -10.47 -13.74
N LYS A 87 18.00 -9.93 -12.52
CA LYS A 87 18.90 -10.47 -11.50
C LYS A 87 18.56 -11.93 -11.13
N ILE A 88 17.29 -12.29 -11.09
CA ILE A 88 16.85 -13.68 -10.85
C ILE A 88 17.17 -14.58 -12.05
N LYS A 89 16.87 -14.13 -13.28
CA LYS A 89 17.09 -14.92 -14.51
C LYS A 89 18.56 -15.19 -14.79
N TYR A 90 19.43 -14.21 -14.55
CA TYR A 90 20.87 -14.32 -14.79
C TYR A 90 21.67 -14.80 -13.57
N ARG A 91 21.01 -15.21 -12.48
CA ARG A 91 21.71 -15.80 -11.33
C ARG A 91 22.27 -17.17 -11.76
N PRO A 92 23.60 -17.36 -11.80
CA PRO A 92 24.17 -18.67 -12.15
C PRO A 92 23.69 -19.68 -11.11
N ARG A 93 23.07 -20.78 -11.57
CA ARG A 93 22.78 -21.95 -10.73
C ARG A 93 24.13 -22.56 -10.37
N LYS A 94 24.59 -22.33 -9.15
CA LYS A 94 25.62 -23.14 -8.51
C LYS A 94 24.97 -24.36 -7.90
#